data_AF-A0A958QFL2-F1
#
_entry.id   AF-A0A958QFL2-F1
#
_cell.length_a   1.000
_cell.length_b   1.000
_cell.length_c   1.000
_cell.angle_alpha   90.00
_cell.angle_beta   90.00
_cell.angle_gamma   90.00
#
_symmetry.space_group_name_H-M   'P 1'
#
loop_
_entity.id
_entity.type
_entity.pdbx_description
1 polymer ?
#
loop_
_entity_poly.entity_id
_entity_poly.type
_entity_poly.pdbx_seq_one_letter_code
_entity_poly.pdbx_strand_id
1 'polypeptide(L)'
;MTDKDHDNNVILFPGRKLKEVEAPTNLPKGNVINPPVEHRSKKVIWGGSLLSVLFVATIMNSSLIQTAFVDDSRQIQSTSLSSSLPERNLEFEKQMAKELAATPQRGIASIGHRPSPEDHLRFGLLEGKYAVQFADGKINGLAFSNDQTRADSPKYVNDRVAFLKAYRDLLPDQFTEVHPVSTENVDGSVVETYDLVSSTHQPVAEVRFTLDRHGRLLAMKVQTSEDSE
;
A
#
# COMPACT_ATOMS: atom_id res chain seq x y z
N MET A 1 17.47 -17.77 -61.67
CA MET A 1 18.46 -18.23 -60.68
C MET A 1 19.32 -17.02 -60.37
N THR A 2 18.93 -16.25 -59.37
CA THR A 2 19.65 -15.04 -58.93
C THR A 2 19.36 -14.86 -57.45
N ASP A 3 20.38 -15.17 -56.66
CA ASP A 3 20.49 -14.99 -55.22
C ASP A 3 20.20 -13.54 -54.82
N LYS A 4 19.53 -13.37 -53.68
CA LYS A 4 19.46 -12.10 -52.96
C LYS A 4 20.21 -12.28 -51.65
N ASP A 5 21.41 -11.70 -51.61
CA ASP A 5 22.23 -11.55 -50.43
C ASP A 5 21.42 -10.98 -49.26
N HIS A 6 21.56 -11.63 -48.10
CA HIS A 6 21.07 -11.14 -46.83
C HIS A 6 22.21 -10.42 -46.12
N ASP A 7 22.11 -9.09 -46.05
CA ASP A 7 23.01 -8.26 -45.25
C ASP A 7 22.73 -8.48 -43.76
N ASN A 8 23.67 -9.18 -43.12
CA ASN A 8 23.65 -9.50 -41.70
C ASN A 8 24.24 -8.31 -40.92
N ASN A 9 23.37 -7.47 -40.36
CA ASN A 9 23.76 -6.27 -39.61
C ASN A 9 24.19 -6.65 -38.18
N VAL A 10 25.48 -6.94 -37.98
CA VAL A 10 26.07 -7.22 -36.67
C VAL A 10 26.34 -5.90 -35.95
N ILE A 11 25.56 -5.61 -34.90
CA ILE A 11 25.76 -4.45 -34.02
C ILE A 11 26.99 -4.73 -33.14
N LEU A 12 28.10 -4.03 -33.40
CA LEU A 12 29.25 -3.98 -32.48
C LEU A 12 28.93 -3.06 -31.31
N PHE A 13 28.95 -3.60 -30.10
CA PHE A 13 28.91 -2.81 -28.87
C PHE A 13 30.31 -2.27 -28.54
N PRO A 14 30.49 -0.96 -28.31
CA PRO A 14 31.77 -0.40 -27.90
C PRO A 14 32.09 -0.83 -26.46
N GLY A 15 33.17 -1.61 -26.30
CA GLY A 15 33.71 -1.99 -25.00
C GLY A 15 34.19 -0.78 -24.21
N ARG A 16 33.54 -0.49 -23.09
CA ARG A 16 34.02 0.51 -22.11
C ARG A 16 35.21 -0.09 -21.36
N LYS A 17 36.39 0.52 -21.53
CA LYS A 17 37.55 0.25 -20.67
C LYS A 17 37.25 0.79 -19.28
N LEU A 18 37.26 -0.09 -18.28
CA LEU A 18 37.20 0.31 -16.88
C LEU A 18 38.48 1.11 -16.54
N LYS A 19 38.28 2.32 -16.03
CA LYS A 19 39.33 3.20 -15.55
C LYS A 19 39.78 2.67 -14.20
N GLU A 20 41.04 2.23 -14.14
CA GLU A 20 41.72 1.80 -12.92
C GLU A 20 41.76 2.99 -11.94
N VAL A 21 41.14 2.81 -10.77
CA VAL A 21 41.12 3.81 -9.71
C VAL A 21 42.39 3.64 -8.90
N GLU A 22 43.34 4.55 -9.11
CA GLU A 22 44.55 4.67 -8.30
C GLU A 22 44.19 4.97 -6.84
N ALA A 23 44.72 4.15 -5.93
CA ALA A 23 44.58 4.32 -4.49
C ALA A 23 45.45 5.49 -3.99
N PRO A 24 44.92 6.43 -3.19
CA PRO A 24 45.76 7.43 -2.54
C PRO A 24 46.54 6.81 -1.39
N THR A 25 47.83 6.58 -1.66
CA THR A 25 48.86 6.29 -0.67
C THR A 25 49.28 7.60 -0.03
N ASN A 26 48.95 7.85 1.25
CA ASN A 26 49.69 8.79 2.09
C ASN A 26 49.47 8.46 3.58
N LEU A 27 50.46 7.79 4.17
CA LEU A 27 50.65 7.63 5.61
C LEU A 27 51.60 8.73 6.11
N PRO A 28 51.24 9.50 7.15
CA PRO A 28 52.22 10.07 8.06
C PRO A 28 52.49 9.11 9.23
N LYS A 29 53.79 8.85 9.45
CA LYS A 29 54.36 8.05 10.53
C LYS A 29 54.21 8.75 11.89
N GLY A 30 53.82 7.96 12.89
CA GLY A 30 54.37 8.02 14.25
C GLY A 30 53.70 8.98 15.25
N ASN A 31 52.99 8.43 16.23
CA ASN A 31 53.59 8.29 17.56
C ASN A 31 52.81 7.29 18.43
N VAL A 32 53.54 6.39 19.08
CA VAL A 32 53.06 5.35 19.98
C VAL A 32 53.09 5.89 21.41
N ILE A 33 51.95 5.96 22.09
CA ILE A 33 51.86 5.91 23.55
C ILE A 33 50.60 5.11 23.92
N ASN A 34 50.81 3.92 24.47
CA ASN A 34 49.83 3.04 25.12
C ASN A 34 50.01 3.14 26.66
N PRO A 35 49.07 2.69 27.51
CA PRO A 35 48.17 3.55 28.28
C PRO A 35 48.37 3.39 29.81
N PRO A 36 47.49 3.96 30.65
CA PRO A 36 47.05 3.19 31.80
C PRO A 36 45.53 3.04 31.87
N VAL A 37 45.15 1.79 32.13
CA VAL A 37 43.83 1.31 32.50
C VAL A 37 43.48 1.86 33.88
N GLU A 38 42.32 2.49 34.03
CA GLU A 38 41.66 2.57 35.34
C GLU A 38 40.16 2.35 35.21
N HIS A 39 39.72 1.27 35.87
CA HIS A 39 38.35 0.82 35.97
C HIS A 39 37.51 1.80 36.80
N ARG A 40 36.47 2.38 36.19
CA ARG A 40 35.30 2.85 36.94
C ARG A 40 34.03 2.26 36.35
N SER A 41 33.68 1.10 36.89
CA SER A 41 32.40 0.42 36.75
C SER A 41 31.26 1.32 37.25
N LYS A 42 30.68 2.11 36.35
CA LYS A 42 29.33 2.64 36.56
C LYS A 42 28.36 1.48 36.34
N LYS A 43 28.07 0.74 37.42
CA LYS A 43 26.86 -0.07 37.53
C LYS A 43 25.67 0.90 37.48
N VAL A 44 25.20 1.23 36.28
CA VAL A 44 23.92 1.91 36.12
C VAL A 44 22.88 0.83 35.92
N ILE A 45 22.04 0.72 36.93
CA ILE A 45 20.84 -0.11 36.97
C ILE A 45 19.91 0.43 35.88
N TRP A 46 19.86 -0.23 34.72
CA TRP A 46 18.83 -0.02 33.70
C TRP A 46 17.96 -1.28 33.60
N GLY A 47 17.38 -1.67 34.71
CA GLY A 47 16.36 -2.71 34.79
C GLY A 47 15.13 -2.12 35.45
N GLY A 48 14.22 -1.53 34.66
CA GLY A 48 12.99 -0.96 35.23
C GLY A 48 12.08 -0.16 34.31
N SER A 49 12.43 0.08 33.03
CA SER A 49 11.57 0.91 32.16
C SER A 49 10.68 0.11 31.20
N LEU A 50 10.97 -1.16 30.89
CA LEU A 50 10.21 -1.86 29.85
C LEU A 50 8.86 -2.41 30.34
N LEU A 51 8.75 -2.76 31.62
CA LEU A 51 7.52 -3.31 32.21
C LEU A 51 6.45 -2.23 32.46
N SER A 52 6.85 -0.97 32.63
CA SER A 52 5.92 0.14 32.89
C SER A 52 5.15 0.57 31.63
N VAL A 53 5.80 0.59 30.45
CA VAL A 53 5.13 0.97 29.19
C VAL A 53 4.08 -0.07 28.78
N LEU A 54 4.35 -1.36 29.01
CA LEU A 54 3.39 -2.44 28.72
C LEU A 54 2.12 -2.38 29.61
N PHE A 55 2.24 -1.91 30.85
CA PHE A 55 1.09 -1.80 31.76
C PHE A 55 0.22 -0.56 31.46
N VAL A 56 0.82 0.55 31.02
CA VAL A 56 0.06 1.74 30.60
C VAL A 56 -0.67 1.48 29.28
N ALA A 57 -0.04 0.76 28.33
CA ALA A 57 -0.67 0.40 27.06
C ALA A 57 -1.86 -0.57 27.23
N THR A 58 -1.83 -1.46 28.23
CA THR A 58 -2.94 -2.40 28.47
C THR A 58 -4.14 -1.75 29.15
N ILE A 59 -3.94 -0.76 30.02
CA ILE A 59 -5.05 -0.04 30.69
C ILE A 59 -5.72 0.97 29.76
N MET A 60 -4.98 1.64 28.87
CA MET A 60 -5.61 2.56 27.89
C MET A 60 -6.39 1.80 26.81
N ASN A 61 -6.02 0.55 26.50
CA ASN A 61 -6.77 -0.27 25.54
C ASN A 61 -8.10 -0.78 26.12
N SER A 62 -8.24 -0.97 27.43
CA SER A 62 -9.52 -1.42 28.02
C SER A 62 -10.56 -0.31 28.13
N SER A 63 -10.14 0.96 28.27
CA SER A 63 -11.03 2.13 28.36
C SER A 63 -11.56 2.59 27.00
N LEU A 64 -10.78 2.47 25.93
CA LEU A 64 -11.22 2.77 24.56
C LEU A 64 -12.11 1.66 23.99
N ILE A 65 -11.93 0.42 24.45
CA ILE A 65 -12.83 -0.69 24.09
C ILE A 65 -14.16 -0.59 24.85
N GLN A 66 -14.20 -0.10 26.10
CA GLN A 66 -15.46 0.04 26.85
C GLN A 66 -16.32 1.26 26.48
N THR A 67 -15.75 2.27 25.79
CA THR A 67 -16.52 3.43 25.30
C THR A 67 -16.93 3.31 23.83
N ALA A 68 -16.48 2.28 23.12
CA ALA A 68 -16.94 1.91 21.77
C ALA A 68 -18.09 0.87 21.78
N PHE A 69 -18.69 0.58 22.94
CA PHE A 69 -19.82 -0.35 23.09
C PHE A 69 -21.09 0.29 23.65
N VAL A 70 -21.32 1.57 23.34
CA VAL A 70 -22.65 2.17 23.46
C VAL A 70 -22.97 2.81 22.11
N ASP A 71 -24.04 2.32 21.47
CA ASP A 71 -24.55 2.68 20.14
C ASP A 71 -23.77 2.17 18.90
N ASP A 72 -23.80 0.87 18.66
CA ASP A 72 -24.52 0.34 17.48
C ASP A 72 -24.68 -1.19 17.61
N SER A 73 -25.93 -1.64 17.71
CA SER A 73 -26.31 -3.02 17.98
C SER A 73 -26.13 -3.92 16.75
N ARG A 74 -24.89 -4.33 16.46
CA ARG A 74 -24.60 -5.47 15.58
C ARG A 74 -23.76 -6.51 16.31
N GLN A 75 -24.46 -7.27 17.14
CA GLN A 75 -23.92 -8.45 17.81
C GLN A 75 -23.65 -9.55 16.76
N ILE A 76 -22.38 -9.73 16.40
CA ILE A 76 -21.92 -10.89 15.64
C ILE A 76 -21.97 -12.09 16.60
N GLN A 77 -23.08 -12.82 16.62
CA GLN A 77 -23.14 -14.14 17.23
C GLN A 77 -22.51 -15.14 16.27
N SER A 78 -21.26 -15.51 16.56
CA SER A 78 -20.68 -16.76 16.10
C SER A 78 -21.42 -17.93 16.75
N THR A 79 -22.39 -18.50 16.06
CA THR A 79 -23.02 -19.75 16.48
C THR A 79 -22.15 -20.93 16.03
N SER A 80 -21.50 -21.56 17.00
CA SER A 80 -20.97 -22.91 16.85
C SER A 80 -22.13 -23.85 16.54
N LEU A 81 -22.22 -24.26 15.26
CA LEU A 81 -23.16 -25.25 14.75
C LEU A 81 -22.76 -26.65 15.23
N SER A 82 -23.14 -27.02 16.44
CA SER A 82 -23.26 -28.43 16.83
C SER A 82 -24.02 -28.58 18.15
N SER A 83 -25.04 -29.45 18.10
CA SER A 83 -25.79 -30.06 19.21
C SER A 83 -26.82 -29.22 19.98
N SER A 84 -27.78 -28.65 19.27
CA SER A 84 -29.22 -28.90 19.49
C SER A 84 -29.97 -27.97 18.54
N LEU A 85 -30.59 -28.55 17.51
CA LEU A 85 -31.54 -27.79 16.70
C LEU A 85 -32.78 -27.62 17.58
N PRO A 86 -33.14 -26.42 18.06
CA PRO A 86 -34.48 -26.21 18.57
C PRO A 86 -35.43 -26.60 17.43
N GLU A 87 -36.50 -27.34 17.75
CA GLU A 87 -37.48 -27.80 16.78
C GLU A 87 -37.74 -26.71 15.75
N ARG A 88 -37.36 -27.02 14.51
CA ARG A 88 -37.43 -26.11 13.38
C ARG A 88 -38.90 -25.77 13.20
N ASN A 89 -39.31 -24.63 13.77
CA ASN A 89 -40.72 -24.27 13.88
C ASN A 89 -41.21 -23.86 12.48
N LEU A 90 -41.72 -24.85 11.76
CA LEU A 90 -42.24 -24.71 10.40
C LEU A 90 -43.37 -23.66 10.34
N GLU A 91 -44.08 -23.42 11.44
CA GLU A 91 -45.08 -22.37 11.50
C GLU A 91 -44.46 -20.97 11.53
N PHE A 92 -43.36 -20.79 12.29
CA PHE A 92 -42.59 -19.54 12.28
C PHE A 92 -41.96 -19.27 10.90
N GLU A 93 -41.35 -20.28 10.26
CA GLU A 93 -40.80 -20.14 8.90
C GLU A 93 -41.90 -19.78 7.89
N LYS A 94 -43.07 -20.44 7.97
CA LYS A 94 -44.22 -20.14 7.09
C LYS A 94 -44.79 -18.75 7.34
N GLN A 95 -44.86 -18.32 8.60
CA GLN A 95 -45.39 -17.01 8.97
C GLN A 95 -44.44 -15.89 8.51
N MET A 96 -43.14 -16.06 8.71
CA MET A 96 -42.11 -15.14 8.20
C MET A 96 -42.12 -15.08 6.67
N ALA A 97 -42.21 -16.23 5.98
CA ALA A 97 -42.31 -16.26 4.53
C ALA A 97 -43.59 -15.58 4.02
N LYS A 98 -44.71 -15.75 4.74
CA LYS A 98 -45.99 -15.11 4.41
C LYS A 98 -45.94 -13.60 4.67
N GLU A 99 -45.30 -13.14 5.74
CA GLU A 99 -45.10 -11.71 6.03
C GLU A 99 -44.18 -11.04 5.00
N LEU A 100 -43.09 -11.70 4.59
CA LEU A 100 -42.21 -11.23 3.52
C LEU A 100 -42.89 -11.22 2.15
N ALA A 101 -43.75 -12.21 1.86
CA ALA A 101 -44.50 -12.29 0.61
C ALA A 101 -45.69 -11.32 0.56
N ALA A 102 -46.33 -11.07 1.71
CA ALA A 102 -47.50 -10.19 1.85
C ALA A 102 -47.14 -8.71 2.01
N THR A 103 -45.87 -8.38 2.22
CA THR A 103 -45.38 -7.00 2.25
C THR A 103 -44.96 -6.60 0.83
N PRO A 104 -45.79 -5.88 0.03
CA PRO A 104 -45.41 -5.40 -1.29
C PRO A 104 -44.45 -4.19 -1.23
N GLN A 105 -43.64 -4.06 -0.18
CA GLN A 105 -42.54 -3.10 -0.17
C GLN A 105 -41.31 -3.73 -0.82
N ARG A 106 -41.40 -3.95 -2.14
CA ARG A 106 -40.22 -4.01 -3.02
C ARG A 106 -39.49 -2.65 -3.14
N GLY A 107 -39.76 -1.70 -2.24
CA GLY A 107 -39.18 -0.36 -2.27
C GLY A 107 -37.77 -0.27 -1.67
N ILE A 108 -37.36 -1.23 -0.83
CA ILE A 108 -36.10 -1.12 -0.06
C ILE A 108 -35.07 -2.20 -0.45
N ALA A 109 -35.50 -3.32 -1.03
CA ALA A 109 -34.57 -4.39 -1.48
C ALA A 109 -33.77 -4.04 -2.75
N SER A 110 -33.94 -2.85 -3.32
CA SER A 110 -33.26 -2.38 -4.54
C SER A 110 -32.62 -1.00 -4.36
N ILE A 111 -32.25 -0.60 -3.14
CA ILE A 111 -31.41 0.59 -2.93
C ILE A 111 -29.94 0.17 -3.05
N GLY A 112 -29.57 -0.35 -4.22
CA GLY A 112 -28.19 -0.51 -4.61
C GLY A 112 -27.65 0.85 -5.04
N HIS A 113 -26.78 1.45 -4.25
CA HIS A 113 -26.06 2.64 -4.69
C HIS A 113 -25.04 2.22 -5.75
N ARG A 114 -24.93 3.00 -6.83
CA ARG A 114 -23.84 2.81 -7.79
C ARG A 114 -22.51 3.01 -7.04
N PRO A 115 -21.55 2.07 -7.16
CA PRO A 115 -20.25 2.22 -6.49
C PRO A 115 -19.61 3.55 -6.87
N SER A 116 -19.10 4.25 -5.86
CA SER A 116 -18.30 5.45 -6.10
C SER A 116 -16.98 5.08 -6.79
N PRO A 117 -16.28 6.03 -7.44
CA PRO A 117 -14.94 5.79 -7.96
C PRO A 117 -13.97 5.28 -6.88
N GLU A 118 -14.12 5.75 -5.65
CA GLU A 118 -13.36 5.28 -4.47
C GLU A 118 -13.67 3.81 -4.16
N ASP A 119 -14.94 3.41 -4.15
CA ASP A 119 -15.34 2.02 -3.93
C ASP A 119 -14.79 1.11 -5.04
N HIS A 120 -14.85 1.58 -6.28
CA HIS A 120 -14.33 0.84 -7.43
C HIS A 120 -12.80 0.66 -7.35
N LEU A 121 -12.07 1.67 -6.88
CA LEU A 121 -10.64 1.55 -6.62
C LEU A 121 -10.37 0.53 -5.50
N ARG A 122 -10.99 0.74 -4.32
CA ARG A 122 -10.74 -0.04 -3.11
C ARG A 122 -11.14 -1.49 -3.26
N PHE A 123 -12.37 -1.75 -3.68
CA PHE A 123 -12.96 -3.10 -3.67
C PHE A 123 -12.96 -3.76 -5.05
N GLY A 124 -12.87 -3.00 -6.13
CA GLY A 124 -12.75 -3.52 -7.49
C GLY A 124 -11.31 -3.91 -7.80
N LEU A 125 -10.50 -2.93 -8.20
CA LEU A 125 -9.15 -3.18 -8.70
C LEU A 125 -8.18 -3.66 -7.61
N LEU A 126 -8.24 -3.05 -6.42
CA LEU A 126 -7.35 -3.37 -5.29
C LEU A 126 -7.88 -4.53 -4.43
N GLU A 127 -9.11 -5.00 -4.67
CA GLU A 127 -9.77 -6.13 -3.96
C GLU A 127 -9.74 -6.03 -2.42
N GLY A 128 -9.66 -4.81 -1.87
CA GLY A 128 -9.53 -4.57 -0.44
C GLY A 128 -8.18 -4.96 0.17
N LYS A 129 -7.16 -5.26 -0.66
CA LYS A 129 -5.83 -5.72 -0.22
C LYS A 129 -4.85 -4.58 0.07
N TYR A 130 -5.26 -3.34 -0.17
CA TYR A 130 -4.42 -2.15 -0.06
C TYR A 130 -5.02 -1.18 0.92
N ALA A 131 -4.16 -0.60 1.77
CA ALA A 131 -4.48 0.59 2.52
C ALA A 131 -4.44 1.80 1.57
N VAL A 132 -5.58 2.46 1.40
CA VAL A 132 -5.71 3.68 0.60
C VAL A 132 -5.75 4.88 1.54
N GLN A 133 -4.77 5.76 1.39
CA GLN A 133 -4.62 6.98 2.18
C GLN A 133 -5.17 8.16 1.39
N PHE A 134 -6.06 8.91 2.03
CA PHE A 134 -6.66 10.10 1.46
C PHE A 134 -6.21 11.35 2.23
N ALA A 135 -5.99 12.45 1.51
CA ALA A 135 -5.84 13.79 2.03
C ALA A 135 -6.82 14.69 1.25
N ASP A 136 -7.68 15.42 1.93
CA ASP A 136 -8.68 16.32 1.32
C ASP A 136 -9.56 15.66 0.24
N GLY A 137 -9.92 14.39 0.45
CA GLY A 137 -10.72 13.60 -0.50
C GLY A 137 -9.96 13.14 -1.74
N LYS A 138 -8.63 13.35 -1.80
CA LYS A 138 -7.73 12.90 -2.86
C LYS A 138 -6.78 11.82 -2.37
N ILE A 139 -6.36 10.94 -3.27
CA ILE A 139 -5.41 9.86 -2.95
C ILE A 139 -4.04 10.48 -2.76
N ASN A 140 -3.49 10.28 -1.57
CA ASN A 140 -2.09 10.58 -1.26
C ASN A 140 -1.21 9.33 -1.45
N GLY A 141 -1.75 8.14 -1.14
CA GLY A 141 -0.99 6.92 -1.35
C GLY A 141 -1.78 5.62 -1.25
N LEU A 142 -1.13 4.56 -1.73
CA LEU A 142 -1.57 3.18 -1.66
C LEU A 142 -0.43 2.35 -1.06
N ALA A 143 -0.74 1.41 -0.19
CA ALA A 143 0.23 0.44 0.31
C ALA A 143 -0.41 -0.94 0.44
N PHE A 144 0.27 -1.97 -0.08
CA PHE A 144 -0.19 -3.34 0.07
C PHE A 144 -0.21 -3.73 1.55
N SER A 145 -1.38 -4.15 2.03
CA SER A 145 -1.57 -4.57 3.42
C SER A 145 -1.14 -6.03 3.54
N ASN A 146 0.10 -6.25 3.97
CA ASN A 146 0.61 -7.58 4.27
C ASN A 146 0.12 -8.03 5.65
N ASP A 147 -1.19 -8.22 5.79
CA ASP A 147 -1.74 -8.85 6.98
C ASP A 147 -1.45 -10.35 6.90
N GLN A 148 -0.59 -10.84 7.80
CA GLN A 148 0.03 -12.17 7.76
C GLN A 148 -1.00 -13.33 7.82
N THR A 149 -2.26 -13.02 8.10
CA THR A 149 -3.35 -13.98 8.24
C THR A 149 -3.88 -14.49 6.91
N ARG A 150 -3.63 -13.80 5.79
CA ARG A 150 -4.04 -14.23 4.45
C ARG A 150 -2.82 -14.46 3.58
N ALA A 151 -2.80 -15.59 2.87
CA ALA A 151 -1.86 -15.84 1.77
C ALA A 151 -2.24 -14.97 0.55
N ASP A 152 -2.27 -13.66 0.75
CA ASP A 152 -2.56 -12.68 -0.29
C ASP A 152 -1.27 -12.22 -0.96
N SER A 153 -1.37 -11.97 -2.26
CA SER A 153 -0.27 -11.42 -3.06
C SER A 153 -0.65 -10.06 -3.63
N PRO A 154 0.34 -9.17 -3.86
CA PRO A 154 0.06 -7.87 -4.46
C PRO A 154 -0.48 -8.04 -5.89
N LYS A 155 -1.25 -7.06 -6.36
CA LYS A 155 -1.91 -7.07 -7.67
C LYS A 155 -1.04 -6.47 -8.75
N TYR A 156 -1.21 -6.95 -9.97
CA TYR A 156 -0.61 -6.35 -11.16
C TYR A 156 -1.35 -5.08 -11.54
N VAL A 157 -0.60 -4.03 -11.86
CA VAL A 157 -1.11 -2.82 -12.51
C VAL A 157 -0.39 -2.69 -13.82
N ASN A 158 -0.88 -3.33 -14.88
CA ASN A 158 -0.11 -3.49 -16.13
C ASN A 158 0.19 -2.14 -16.82
N ASP A 159 -0.79 -1.25 -16.88
CA ASP A 159 -0.65 0.07 -17.49
C ASP A 159 -0.88 1.15 -16.43
N ARG A 160 0.22 1.74 -15.95
CA ARG A 160 0.22 2.78 -14.90
C ARG A 160 -0.40 4.07 -15.42
N VAL A 161 -0.21 4.39 -16.70
CA VAL A 161 -0.77 5.61 -17.31
C VAL A 161 -2.30 5.47 -17.43
N ALA A 162 -2.78 4.31 -17.89
CA ALA A 162 -4.22 4.05 -17.92
C ALA A 162 -4.83 4.03 -16.52
N PHE A 163 -4.13 3.46 -15.53
CA PHE A 163 -4.53 3.49 -14.13
C PHE A 163 -4.71 4.94 -13.62
N LEU A 164 -3.69 5.79 -13.80
CA LEU A 164 -3.75 7.19 -13.37
C LEU A 164 -4.91 7.93 -14.05
N LYS A 165 -5.09 7.74 -15.35
CA LYS A 165 -6.19 8.34 -16.11
C LYS A 165 -7.57 7.86 -15.65
N ALA A 166 -7.72 6.57 -15.34
CA ALA A 166 -8.98 5.98 -14.88
C ALA A 166 -9.43 6.53 -13.52
N TYR A 167 -8.48 6.91 -12.67
CA TYR A 167 -8.73 7.47 -11.33
C TYR A 167 -8.33 8.94 -11.21
N ARG A 168 -8.30 9.68 -12.33
CA ARG A 168 -7.95 11.11 -12.37
C ARG A 168 -8.71 11.93 -11.33
N ASP A 169 -10.01 11.68 -11.20
CA ASP A 169 -10.87 12.43 -10.28
C ASP A 169 -10.51 12.24 -8.80
N LEU A 170 -9.82 11.14 -8.47
CA LEU A 170 -9.35 10.84 -7.13
C LEU A 170 -7.93 11.34 -6.87
N LEU A 171 -7.18 11.79 -7.88
CA LEU A 171 -5.83 12.30 -7.71
C LEU A 171 -5.83 13.82 -7.40
N PRO A 172 -4.77 14.34 -6.77
CA PRO A 172 -4.56 15.76 -6.58
C PRO A 172 -4.51 16.47 -7.95
N ASP A 173 -5.17 17.61 -8.02
CA ASP A 173 -5.23 18.50 -9.19
C ASP A 173 -5.76 17.90 -10.51
N GLN A 174 -6.25 18.77 -11.39
CA GLN A 174 -6.77 18.35 -12.68
C GLN A 174 -5.63 18.23 -13.71
N PHE A 175 -4.91 17.11 -13.73
CA PHE A 175 -3.91 16.83 -14.76
C PHE A 175 -4.54 16.32 -16.06
N THR A 176 -3.96 16.65 -17.23
CA THR A 176 -4.42 16.18 -18.54
C THR A 176 -3.50 15.13 -19.14
N GLU A 177 -2.20 15.24 -18.86
CA GLU A 177 -1.16 14.36 -19.39
C GLU A 177 -0.40 13.66 -18.26
N VAL A 178 0.16 12.51 -18.57
CA VAL A 178 1.00 11.72 -17.67
C VAL A 178 2.27 11.40 -18.42
N HIS A 179 3.41 11.82 -17.86
CA HIS A 179 4.73 11.63 -18.48
C HIS A 179 5.59 10.72 -17.62
N PRO A 180 6.13 9.60 -18.14
CA PRO A 180 7.08 8.79 -17.40
C PRO A 180 8.40 9.56 -17.24
N VAL A 181 8.88 9.66 -16.00
CA VAL A 181 10.10 10.41 -15.64
C VAL A 181 11.28 9.48 -15.49
N SER A 182 11.13 8.46 -14.64
CA SER A 182 12.23 7.54 -14.35
C SER A 182 11.75 6.13 -14.01
N THR A 183 12.67 5.18 -14.12
CA THR A 183 12.49 3.80 -13.66
C THR A 183 13.80 3.33 -13.04
N GLU A 184 13.74 2.97 -11.77
CA GLU A 184 14.90 2.61 -10.96
C GLU A 184 14.68 1.26 -10.29
N ASN A 185 15.75 0.48 -10.13
CA ASN A 185 15.71 -0.75 -9.35
C ASN A 185 16.30 -0.49 -7.97
N VAL A 186 15.48 -0.57 -6.93
CA VAL A 186 15.88 -0.29 -5.54
C VAL A 186 15.52 -1.50 -4.68
N ASP A 187 16.52 -2.13 -4.06
CA ASP A 187 16.36 -3.28 -3.16
C ASP A 187 15.54 -4.46 -3.74
N GLY A 188 15.66 -4.66 -5.06
CA GLY A 188 14.92 -5.69 -5.76
C GLY A 188 13.44 -5.38 -5.97
N SER A 189 13.05 -4.12 -5.80
CA SER A 189 11.79 -3.53 -6.26
C SER A 189 12.06 -2.61 -7.46
N VAL A 190 11.06 -2.42 -8.31
CA VAL A 190 11.10 -1.44 -9.41
C VAL A 190 10.33 -0.21 -8.96
N VAL A 191 10.97 0.95 -8.95
CA VAL A 191 10.35 2.24 -8.67
C VAL A 191 10.17 2.99 -9.99
N GLU A 192 8.94 3.27 -10.35
CA GLU A 192 8.60 4.05 -11.54
C GLU A 192 8.00 5.40 -11.12
N THR A 193 8.51 6.48 -11.69
CA THR A 193 8.08 7.85 -11.38
C THR A 193 7.40 8.46 -12.60
N TYR A 194 6.28 9.14 -12.37
CA TYR A 194 5.48 9.79 -13.41
C TYR A 194 5.11 11.20 -12.98
N ASP A 195 5.22 12.15 -13.90
CA ASP A 195 4.73 13.50 -13.72
C ASP A 195 3.29 13.61 -14.24
N LEU A 196 2.43 14.19 -13.42
CA LEU A 196 1.10 14.62 -13.78
C LEU A 196 1.18 16.06 -14.26
N VAL A 197 0.75 16.31 -15.50
CA VAL A 197 0.89 17.62 -16.15
C VAL A 197 -0.48 18.19 -16.49
N SER A 198 -0.70 19.46 -16.15
CA SER A 198 -1.93 20.20 -16.42
C SER A 198 -2.14 20.48 -17.91
N SER A 199 -3.31 21.02 -18.27
CA SER A 199 -3.56 21.52 -19.63
C SER A 199 -2.69 22.72 -20.02
N THR A 200 -2.08 23.41 -19.05
CA THR A 200 -1.13 24.51 -19.27
C THR A 200 0.32 24.04 -19.37
N HIS A 201 0.55 22.73 -19.46
CA HIS A 201 1.87 22.09 -19.48
C HIS A 201 2.72 22.34 -18.22
N GLN A 202 2.07 22.60 -17.08
CA GLN A 202 2.75 22.72 -15.78
C GLN A 202 2.68 21.39 -15.02
N PRO A 203 3.78 20.93 -14.40
CA PRO A 203 3.74 19.76 -13.52
C PRO A 203 2.94 20.12 -12.26
N VAL A 204 1.94 19.29 -11.93
CA VAL A 204 1.07 19.50 -10.76
C VAL A 204 1.41 18.55 -9.62
N ALA A 205 1.75 17.30 -9.94
CA ALA A 205 2.12 16.29 -8.96
C ALA A 205 3.04 15.23 -9.57
N GLU A 206 3.84 14.60 -8.73
CA GLU A 206 4.67 13.45 -9.05
C GLU A 206 4.04 12.20 -8.43
N VAL A 207 3.90 11.12 -9.21
CA VAL A 207 3.42 9.82 -8.72
C VAL A 207 4.53 8.79 -8.81
N ARG A 208 4.82 8.15 -7.68
CA ARG A 208 5.79 7.06 -7.57
C ARG A 208 5.08 5.74 -7.34
N PHE A 209 5.26 4.80 -8.27
CA PHE A 209 4.87 3.41 -8.11
C PHE A 209 6.06 2.60 -7.63
N THR A 210 5.88 1.83 -6.56
CA THR A 210 6.83 0.81 -6.11
C THR A 210 6.24 -0.55 -6.44
N LEU A 211 6.98 -1.34 -7.20
CA LEU A 211 6.57 -2.62 -7.73
C LEU A 211 7.54 -3.70 -7.30
N ASP A 212 7.07 -4.93 -7.16
CA ASP A 212 7.96 -6.06 -6.97
C ASP A 212 8.64 -6.50 -8.28
N ARG A 213 9.49 -7.53 -8.19
CA ARG A 213 10.21 -8.10 -9.35
C ARG A 213 9.31 -8.68 -10.43
N HIS A 214 8.04 -8.96 -10.09
CA HIS A 214 7.05 -9.47 -11.02
C HIS A 214 6.22 -8.35 -11.64
N GLY A 215 6.38 -7.09 -11.21
CA GLY A 215 5.56 -5.97 -11.66
C GLY A 215 4.22 -5.85 -10.92
N ARG A 216 4.11 -6.42 -9.72
CA ARG A 216 2.95 -6.27 -8.85
C ARG A 216 3.12 -5.04 -7.97
N LEU A 217 2.06 -4.27 -7.79
CA LEU A 217 2.04 -3.02 -7.04
C LEU A 217 2.26 -3.28 -5.56
N LEU A 218 3.34 -2.76 -4.98
CA LEU A 218 3.58 -2.75 -3.54
C LEU A 218 3.07 -1.47 -2.90
N ALA A 219 3.37 -0.32 -3.52
CA ALA A 219 2.94 0.97 -3.03
C ALA A 219 2.80 1.99 -4.17
N MET A 220 1.98 3.01 -3.93
CA MET A 220 1.91 4.22 -4.74
C MET A 220 1.99 5.42 -3.80
N LYS A 221 2.75 6.44 -4.15
CA LYS A 221 2.77 7.71 -3.43
C LYS A 221 2.56 8.85 -4.41
N VAL A 222 1.80 9.85 -4.00
CA VAL A 222 1.55 11.06 -4.77
C VAL A 222 2.13 12.22 -3.97
N GLN A 223 2.99 13.00 -4.60
CA GLN A 223 3.56 14.21 -4.03
C GLN A 223 3.10 15.40 -4.87
N THR A 224 2.41 16.36 -4.26
CA THR A 224 2.00 17.57 -4.95
C THR A 224 3.19 18.50 -5.12
N SER A 225 3.16 19.33 -6.16
CA SER A 225 4.20 20.33 -6.41
C SER A 225 4.29 21.38 -5.28
N GLU A 226 3.18 21.67 -4.59
CA GLU A 226 3.12 22.58 -3.44
C GLU A 226 3.91 22.08 -2.22
N ASP A 227 4.01 20.76 -2.03
CA ASP A 227 4.73 20.16 -0.90
C ASP A 227 6.27 20.18 -1.07
N SER A 228 6.77 20.71 -2.20
CA SER A 228 8.19 20.67 -2.57
C SER A 228 8.94 21.99 -2.38
N GLU A 229 8.32 22.99 -1.76
CA GLU A 229 8.95 24.25 -1.31
C GLU A 229 9.52 24.17 0.12
#